data_AF-A0A1E5JLG7-F1
#
_entry.id   AF-A0A1E5JLG7-F1
#
_cell.length_a   1.000
_cell.length_b   1.000
_cell.length_c   1.000
_cell.angle_alpha   90.00
_cell.angle_beta   90.00
_cell.angle_gamma   90.00
#
_symmetry.space_group_name_H-M   'P 1'
#
loop_
_entity.id
_entity.type
_entity.pdbx_description
1 polymer ?
#
loop_
_entity_poly.entity_id
_entity_poly.type
_entity_poly.pdbx_seq_one_letter_code
_entity_poly.pdbx_strand_id
1 'polypeptide(L)'
;MFTINDLEKDIYLEAKGPLAQRIDFAWEIYCDEASNEQKMKHALKFLIYAFDLTETENINEQLISLMEERHQYKEKNPYYIPGKAPKSLSQLLEPAQRNLEDAEKQDAAMRKALREARAMKEILSVNKESQEEDREQHIRYLSPGERAKHSILIRDQRFLQNGEPINTSGMISHGKRGYAAFTLNANGELYLFAHNEGVDHIAHSSMTAGSPVVAAGEIKIENGVLKAITTHSGHYRPSLFNVYRTLEHFSHNNVDISQAVVVTFTNPSLKNVESKAVTMWVPGPAVRFETPADKVYKSIDKILDENIQSINKDITQYRSGMVTSIYKIKDKVLGSTLTEDRTKVASDFVTKLTEFKQKLHSDLTSVELNDTIKSLNTLITDHEERNKALAEGGRLDSKFCAFKEHLLQLHSEYTGMAEQMKLRS
;
A
#
# COMPACT_ATOMS: atom_id res chain seq x y z
N MET A 1 -18.75 -24.08 -12.73
CA MET A 1 -19.57 -24.30 -11.52
C MET A 1 -18.86 -25.37 -10.71
N PHE A 2 -18.58 -25.12 -9.43
CA PHE A 2 -17.89 -26.08 -8.56
C PHE A 2 -18.77 -27.29 -8.29
N THR A 3 -18.15 -28.45 -8.13
CA THR A 3 -18.80 -29.70 -7.78
C THR A 3 -18.27 -30.19 -6.45
N ILE A 4 -19.05 -31.03 -5.78
CA ILE A 4 -18.66 -31.62 -4.49
C ILE A 4 -17.31 -32.35 -4.57
N ASN A 5 -17.02 -32.99 -5.70
CA ASN A 5 -15.76 -33.71 -5.93
C ASN A 5 -14.54 -32.77 -5.91
N ASP A 6 -14.75 -31.47 -6.14
CA ASP A 6 -13.64 -30.51 -6.13
C ASP A 6 -13.05 -30.34 -4.71
N LEU A 7 -13.83 -30.54 -3.64
CA LEU A 7 -13.42 -30.26 -2.26
C LEU A 7 -12.21 -31.07 -1.77
N GLU A 8 -11.92 -32.22 -2.38
CA GLU A 8 -10.87 -33.11 -1.88
C GLU A 8 -9.46 -32.63 -2.24
N LYS A 9 -9.28 -32.10 -3.46
CA LYS A 9 -7.97 -31.73 -4.00
C LYS A 9 -8.06 -30.50 -4.89
N ASP A 10 -9.03 -30.49 -5.76
CA ASP A 10 -9.15 -29.49 -6.81
C ASP A 10 -9.50 -28.10 -6.26
N ILE A 11 -10.19 -28.01 -5.12
CA ILE A 11 -10.56 -26.74 -4.48
C ILE A 11 -9.34 -25.93 -4.05
N TYR A 12 -8.19 -26.58 -3.82
CA TYR A 12 -6.94 -25.89 -3.52
C TYR A 12 -6.27 -25.32 -4.77
N LEU A 13 -6.59 -25.82 -5.96
CA LEU A 13 -6.04 -25.35 -7.23
C LEU A 13 -6.67 -24.02 -7.65
N GLU A 14 -5.87 -22.95 -7.77
CA GLU A 14 -6.39 -21.64 -8.20
C GLU A 14 -6.93 -21.69 -9.64
N ALA A 15 -6.52 -22.69 -10.43
CA ALA A 15 -7.12 -22.97 -11.74
C ALA A 15 -8.63 -23.29 -11.69
N LYS A 16 -9.19 -23.63 -10.52
CA LYS A 16 -10.64 -23.84 -10.35
C LYS A 16 -11.43 -22.54 -10.21
N GLY A 17 -10.77 -21.40 -10.04
CA GLY A 17 -11.40 -20.08 -10.09
C GLY A 17 -11.04 -19.18 -8.90
N PRO A 18 -11.64 -17.98 -8.84
CA PRO A 18 -11.34 -16.99 -7.81
C PRO A 18 -11.48 -17.56 -6.39
N LEU A 19 -10.54 -17.23 -5.51
CA LEU A 19 -10.51 -17.72 -4.12
C LEU A 19 -11.83 -17.41 -3.40
N ALA A 20 -12.35 -16.21 -3.58
CA ALA A 20 -13.62 -15.75 -3.03
C ALA A 20 -14.80 -16.69 -3.36
N GLN A 21 -14.92 -17.15 -4.60
CA GLN A 21 -15.99 -18.06 -5.02
C GLN A 21 -15.79 -19.48 -4.47
N ARG A 22 -14.53 -19.91 -4.36
CA ARG A 22 -14.19 -21.20 -3.72
C ARG A 22 -14.52 -21.19 -2.23
N ILE A 23 -14.30 -20.06 -1.55
CA ILE A 23 -14.71 -19.84 -0.14
C ILE A 23 -16.23 -19.93 -0.02
N ASP A 24 -16.99 -19.22 -0.86
CA ASP A 24 -18.47 -19.28 -0.82
C ASP A 24 -18.98 -20.72 -1.00
N PHE A 25 -18.42 -21.45 -1.96
CA PHE A 25 -18.78 -22.84 -2.21
C PHE A 25 -18.45 -23.75 -1.02
N ALA A 26 -17.25 -23.62 -0.43
CA ALA A 26 -16.88 -24.41 0.74
C ALA A 26 -17.76 -24.06 1.95
N TRP A 27 -18.10 -22.79 2.15
CA TRP A 27 -18.98 -22.35 3.22
C TRP A 27 -20.39 -22.95 3.10
N GLU A 28 -20.96 -22.95 1.89
CA GLU A 28 -22.28 -23.57 1.64
C GLU A 28 -22.30 -25.04 2.04
N ILE A 29 -21.25 -25.80 1.67
CA ILE A 29 -21.14 -27.23 2.03
C ILE A 29 -20.87 -27.42 3.53
N TYR A 30 -20.14 -26.50 4.16
CA TYR A 30 -19.84 -26.58 5.59
C TYR A 30 -21.08 -26.32 6.46
N CYS A 31 -21.98 -25.43 6.03
CA CYS A 31 -23.20 -25.09 6.75
C CYS A 31 -24.40 -26.00 6.46
N ASP A 32 -24.32 -26.84 5.42
CA ASP A 32 -25.40 -27.73 5.03
C ASP A 32 -25.52 -28.93 5.99
N GLU A 33 -26.57 -28.95 6.80
CA GLU A 33 -26.87 -30.05 7.73
C GLU A 33 -27.14 -31.40 7.02
N ALA A 34 -27.51 -31.36 5.73
CA ALA A 34 -27.72 -32.57 4.93
C ALA A 34 -26.41 -33.08 4.29
N SER A 35 -25.30 -32.34 4.42
CA SER A 35 -24.02 -32.73 3.86
C SER A 35 -23.33 -33.85 4.65
N ASN A 36 -22.58 -34.69 3.93
CA ASN A 36 -21.84 -35.80 4.53
C ASN A 36 -20.66 -35.27 5.37
N GLU A 37 -20.42 -35.86 6.54
CA GLU A 37 -19.35 -35.47 7.49
C GLU A 37 -17.96 -35.33 6.84
N GLN A 38 -17.59 -36.21 5.91
CA GLN A 38 -16.31 -36.14 5.21
C GLN A 38 -16.22 -34.89 4.33
N LYS A 39 -17.32 -34.51 3.66
CA LYS A 39 -17.39 -33.32 2.81
C LYS A 39 -17.31 -32.06 3.65
N MET A 40 -18.03 -32.01 4.77
CA MET A 40 -17.92 -30.91 5.74
C MET A 40 -16.49 -30.76 6.27
N LYS A 41 -15.79 -31.88 6.56
CA LYS A 41 -14.38 -31.86 6.96
C LYS A 41 -13.47 -31.30 5.87
N HIS A 42 -13.69 -31.64 4.60
CA HIS A 42 -12.90 -31.08 3.49
C HIS A 42 -13.17 -29.58 3.29
N ALA A 43 -14.44 -29.17 3.34
CA ALA A 43 -14.83 -27.77 3.29
C ALA A 43 -14.21 -26.97 4.45
N LEU A 44 -14.30 -27.48 5.68
CA LEU A 44 -13.69 -26.87 6.87
C LEU A 44 -12.17 -26.72 6.72
N LYS A 45 -11.49 -27.78 6.26
CA LYS A 45 -10.03 -27.73 6.00
C LYS A 45 -9.68 -26.66 4.97
N PHE A 46 -10.47 -26.54 3.90
CA PHE A 46 -10.25 -25.50 2.90
C PHE A 46 -10.52 -24.09 3.45
N LEU A 47 -11.55 -23.91 4.28
CA LEU A 47 -11.85 -22.60 4.90
C LEU A 47 -10.74 -22.18 5.86
N ILE A 48 -10.28 -23.10 6.72
CA ILE A 48 -9.11 -22.89 7.59
C ILE A 48 -7.87 -22.52 6.76
N TYR A 49 -7.65 -23.24 5.65
CA TYR A 49 -6.56 -22.95 4.71
C TYR A 49 -6.69 -21.56 4.07
N ALA A 50 -7.87 -21.21 3.56
CA ALA A 50 -8.09 -19.98 2.79
C ALA A 50 -7.99 -18.73 3.67
N PHE A 51 -8.50 -18.80 4.90
CA PHE A 51 -8.44 -17.70 5.88
C PHE A 51 -7.14 -17.69 6.69
N ASP A 52 -6.29 -18.70 6.54
CA ASP A 52 -5.05 -18.87 7.32
C ASP A 52 -5.29 -18.87 8.84
N LEU A 53 -6.32 -19.61 9.28
CA LEU A 53 -6.68 -19.72 10.69
C LEU A 53 -5.66 -20.61 11.41
N THR A 54 -4.91 -20.03 12.34
CA THR A 54 -3.87 -20.72 13.11
C THR A 54 -4.33 -21.14 14.50
N GLU A 55 -5.29 -20.40 15.08
CA GLU A 55 -5.91 -20.72 16.36
C GLU A 55 -7.05 -21.72 16.17
N THR A 56 -6.93 -22.90 16.79
CA THR A 56 -7.93 -23.97 16.65
C THR A 56 -9.09 -23.86 17.64
N GLU A 57 -8.98 -22.98 18.64
CA GLU A 57 -10.08 -22.69 19.56
C GLU A 57 -11.13 -21.83 18.83
N ASN A 58 -12.41 -22.17 18.99
CA ASN A 58 -13.54 -21.41 18.45
C ASN A 58 -13.52 -21.17 16.92
N ILE A 59 -12.96 -22.09 16.12
CA ILE A 59 -12.90 -21.99 14.64
C ILE A 59 -14.28 -21.62 14.05
N ASN A 60 -15.37 -22.18 14.58
CA ASN A 60 -16.72 -21.88 14.09
C ASN A 60 -17.10 -20.42 14.30
N GLU A 61 -16.80 -19.84 15.46
CA GLU A 61 -17.10 -18.42 15.75
C GLU A 61 -16.27 -17.50 14.84
N GLN A 62 -14.99 -17.84 14.64
CA GLN A 62 -14.12 -17.11 13.72
C GLN A 62 -14.65 -17.17 12.28
N LEU A 63 -15.00 -18.35 11.78
CA LEU A 63 -15.54 -18.53 10.43
C LEU A 63 -16.89 -17.84 10.24
N ILE A 64 -17.79 -17.91 11.24
CA ILE A 64 -19.06 -17.19 11.21
C ILE A 64 -18.80 -15.68 11.09
N SER A 65 -17.94 -15.12 11.93
CA SER A 65 -17.60 -13.69 11.89
C SER A 65 -17.04 -13.26 10.53
N LEU A 66 -16.10 -14.03 9.98
CA LEU A 66 -15.51 -13.75 8.66
C LEU A 66 -16.57 -13.86 7.54
N MET A 67 -17.43 -14.87 7.58
CA MET A 67 -18.44 -15.06 6.54
C MET A 67 -19.60 -14.07 6.64
N GLU A 68 -19.95 -13.60 7.84
CA GLU A 68 -20.88 -12.48 8.06
C GLU A 68 -20.32 -11.19 7.46
N GLU A 69 -19.07 -10.85 7.72
CA GLU A 69 -18.41 -9.68 7.13
C GLU A 69 -18.38 -9.78 5.59
N ARG A 70 -17.98 -10.94 5.04
CA ARG A 70 -18.01 -11.17 3.59
C ARG A 70 -19.44 -11.00 3.04
N HIS A 71 -20.45 -11.53 3.72
CA HIS A 71 -21.86 -11.42 3.30
C HIS A 71 -22.32 -9.97 3.16
N GLN A 72 -21.86 -9.07 4.04
CA GLN A 72 -22.20 -7.64 3.98
C GLN A 72 -21.73 -6.96 2.69
N TYR A 73 -20.63 -7.41 2.10
CA TYR A 73 -19.97 -6.71 0.99
C TYR A 73 -19.99 -7.46 -0.35
N LYS A 74 -20.20 -8.78 -0.35
CA LYS A 74 -20.02 -9.63 -1.55
C LYS A 74 -20.89 -9.24 -2.75
N GLU A 75 -22.05 -8.65 -2.53
CA GLU A 75 -22.93 -8.20 -3.63
C GLU A 75 -22.28 -7.06 -4.44
N LYS A 76 -21.62 -6.13 -3.75
CA LYS A 76 -20.94 -4.98 -4.37
C LYS A 76 -19.49 -5.31 -4.77
N ASN A 77 -18.83 -6.17 -4.00
CA ASN A 77 -17.48 -6.63 -4.26
C ASN A 77 -17.39 -8.16 -4.08
N PRO A 78 -17.65 -8.95 -5.13
CA PRO A 78 -17.67 -10.42 -5.04
C PRO A 78 -16.31 -11.03 -4.69
N TYR A 79 -15.22 -10.28 -4.87
CA TYR A 79 -13.84 -10.71 -4.61
C TYR A 79 -13.31 -10.29 -3.24
N TYR A 80 -14.11 -9.60 -2.42
CA TYR A 80 -13.69 -9.17 -1.09
C TYR A 80 -13.52 -10.35 -0.13
N ILE A 81 -12.32 -10.57 0.39
CA ILE A 81 -12.08 -11.57 1.43
C ILE A 81 -11.62 -10.83 2.70
N PRO A 82 -12.35 -10.96 3.83
CA PRO A 82 -11.96 -10.37 5.11
C PRO A 82 -10.52 -10.73 5.49
N GLY A 83 -9.80 -9.74 6.01
CA GLY A 83 -8.41 -9.89 6.45
C GLY A 83 -7.35 -10.02 5.35
N LYS A 84 -7.71 -10.16 4.07
CA LYS A 84 -6.74 -10.36 2.97
C LYS A 84 -6.31 -9.05 2.28
N ALA A 85 -7.13 -8.01 2.33
CA ALA A 85 -6.80 -6.73 1.69
C ALA A 85 -5.64 -5.99 2.40
N PRO A 86 -4.86 -5.16 1.67
CA PRO A 86 -3.85 -4.31 2.29
C PRO A 86 -4.46 -3.37 3.34
N LYS A 87 -3.94 -3.41 4.57
CA LYS A 87 -4.45 -2.61 5.69
C LYS A 87 -4.48 -1.11 5.37
N SER A 88 -3.48 -0.61 4.65
CA SER A 88 -3.37 0.79 4.27
C SER A 88 -4.50 1.30 3.37
N LEU A 89 -5.22 0.43 2.69
CA LEU A 89 -6.38 0.84 1.90
C LEU A 89 -7.66 0.92 2.72
N SER A 90 -7.68 0.32 3.91
CA SER A 90 -8.92 0.15 4.67
C SER A 90 -9.52 1.45 5.17
N GLN A 91 -8.70 2.47 5.40
CA GLN A 91 -9.17 3.80 5.82
C GLN A 91 -9.72 4.65 4.67
N LEU A 92 -9.70 4.16 3.43
CA LEU A 92 -9.89 4.99 2.22
C LEU A 92 -10.94 4.45 1.29
N LEU A 93 -10.91 3.13 1.16
CA LEU A 93 -11.79 2.36 0.34
C LEU A 93 -12.41 1.32 1.26
N GLU A 94 -13.69 1.50 1.49
CA GLU A 94 -14.50 0.49 2.17
C GLU A 94 -14.43 -0.83 1.37
N PRO A 95 -14.61 -1.99 2.02
CA PRO A 95 -14.62 -3.28 1.34
C PRO A 95 -15.45 -3.32 0.04
N ALA A 96 -16.63 -2.69 0.02
CA ALA A 96 -17.48 -2.58 -1.16
C ALA A 96 -16.85 -1.79 -2.33
N GLN A 97 -15.91 -0.89 -2.07
CA GLN A 97 -15.25 -0.03 -3.05
C GLN A 97 -13.93 -0.61 -3.57
N ARG A 98 -13.45 -1.74 -3.05
CA ARG A 98 -12.12 -2.29 -3.41
C ARG A 98 -12.12 -3.10 -4.71
N ASN A 99 -13.28 -3.36 -5.32
CA ASN A 99 -13.30 -3.80 -6.70
C ASN A 99 -13.09 -2.59 -7.62
N LEU A 100 -11.84 -2.43 -8.07
CA LEU A 100 -11.45 -1.25 -8.85
C LEU A 100 -11.72 -1.38 -10.36
N GLU A 101 -12.27 -2.51 -10.80
CA GLU A 101 -12.77 -2.67 -12.17
C GLU A 101 -13.89 -1.68 -12.43
N ASP A 102 -13.75 -0.92 -13.52
CA ASP A 102 -14.68 0.14 -13.91
C ASP A 102 -14.94 1.21 -12.82
N ALA A 103 -14.10 1.31 -11.78
CA ALA A 103 -14.31 2.22 -10.66
C ALA A 103 -14.39 3.70 -11.06
N GLU A 104 -13.74 4.08 -12.16
CA GLU A 104 -13.85 5.42 -12.76
C GLU A 104 -15.25 5.73 -13.34
N LYS A 105 -16.01 4.70 -13.72
CA LYS A 105 -17.37 4.82 -14.27
C LYS A 105 -18.44 4.87 -13.17
N GLN A 106 -18.06 4.61 -11.92
CA GLN A 106 -18.96 4.65 -10.78
C GLN A 106 -19.26 6.11 -10.34
N ASP A 107 -19.91 6.26 -9.19
CA ASP A 107 -20.41 7.54 -8.69
C ASP A 107 -19.28 8.56 -8.36
N ALA A 108 -19.70 9.79 -8.00
CA ALA A 108 -18.78 10.88 -7.69
C ALA A 108 -17.96 10.63 -6.41
N ALA A 109 -18.49 9.88 -5.44
CA ALA A 109 -17.80 9.56 -4.20
C ALA A 109 -16.67 8.56 -4.47
N MET A 110 -16.93 7.52 -5.27
CA MET A 110 -15.91 6.57 -5.71
C MET A 110 -14.78 7.27 -6.48
N ARG A 111 -15.12 8.13 -7.45
CA ARG A 111 -14.11 8.92 -8.18
C ARG A 111 -13.30 9.83 -7.26
N LYS A 112 -13.89 10.36 -6.18
CA LYS A 112 -13.16 11.15 -5.16
C LYS A 112 -12.18 10.26 -4.39
N ALA A 113 -12.63 9.12 -3.88
CA ALA A 113 -11.77 8.18 -3.16
C ALA A 113 -10.59 7.68 -4.02
N LEU A 114 -10.82 7.39 -5.31
CA LEU A 114 -9.76 7.03 -6.26
C LEU A 114 -8.73 8.16 -6.45
N ARG A 115 -9.17 9.42 -6.56
CA ARG A 115 -8.27 10.57 -6.68
C ARG A 115 -7.42 10.74 -5.43
N GLU A 116 -8.03 10.57 -4.26
CA GLU A 116 -7.33 10.60 -2.97
C GLU A 116 -6.30 9.47 -2.94
N ALA A 117 -6.72 8.20 -3.03
CA ALA A 117 -5.83 7.04 -3.03
C ALA A 117 -4.63 7.16 -4.00
N ARG A 118 -4.84 7.71 -5.21
CA ARG A 118 -3.74 7.99 -6.16
C ARG A 118 -2.83 9.14 -5.72
N ALA A 119 -3.39 10.25 -5.26
CA ALA A 119 -2.63 11.42 -4.81
C ALA A 119 -1.66 11.08 -3.68
N MET A 120 -1.93 9.97 -3.01
CA MET A 120 -1.18 9.46 -1.88
C MET A 120 -0.44 8.17 -2.20
N LYS A 121 -0.44 7.77 -3.48
CA LYS A 121 0.31 6.63 -4.01
C LYS A 121 -0.05 5.27 -3.38
N GLU A 122 -1.21 5.14 -2.73
CA GLU A 122 -1.72 3.84 -2.28
C GLU A 122 -2.20 2.97 -3.43
N ILE A 123 -2.61 3.61 -4.53
CA ILE A 123 -2.90 2.93 -5.78
C ILE A 123 -2.16 3.59 -6.95
N LEU A 124 -1.76 2.76 -7.89
CA LEU A 124 -1.15 3.08 -9.17
C LEU A 124 -2.18 2.83 -10.27
N SER A 125 -2.18 3.68 -11.28
CA SER A 125 -2.98 3.46 -12.49
C SER A 125 -2.09 3.50 -13.70
N VAL A 126 -2.47 2.72 -14.71
CA VAL A 126 -1.90 2.82 -16.05
C VAL A 126 -2.13 4.25 -16.54
N ASN A 127 -1.06 4.93 -16.92
CA ASN A 127 -1.15 6.29 -17.45
C ASN A 127 -1.80 6.27 -18.87
N LYS A 128 -2.30 7.40 -19.36
CA LYS A 128 -3.04 7.45 -20.64
C LYS A 128 -2.22 7.02 -21.86
N GLU A 129 -0.94 7.39 -21.89
CA GLU A 129 -0.02 7.01 -22.97
C GLU A 129 0.14 5.50 -23.01
N SER A 130 0.41 4.89 -21.87
CA SER A 130 0.50 3.44 -21.75
C SER A 130 -0.80 2.68 -21.96
N GLN A 131 -1.96 3.29 -21.68
CA GLN A 131 -3.24 2.72 -22.09
C GLN A 131 -3.41 2.70 -23.61
N GLU A 132 -2.82 3.65 -24.34
CA GLU A 132 -2.77 3.62 -25.81
C GLU A 132 -1.79 2.55 -26.29
N GLU A 133 -0.59 2.47 -25.68
CA GLU A 133 0.38 1.40 -25.97
C GLU A 133 -0.26 0.01 -25.80
N ASP A 134 -0.97 -0.23 -24.70
CA ASP A 134 -1.71 -1.48 -24.45
C ASP A 134 -2.74 -1.76 -25.57
N ARG A 135 -3.44 -0.72 -26.06
CA ARG A 135 -4.42 -0.86 -27.15
C ARG A 135 -3.74 -1.20 -28.48
N GLU A 136 -2.65 -0.52 -28.79
CA GLU A 136 -1.86 -0.73 -30.00
C GLU A 136 -1.22 -2.13 -30.03
N GLN A 137 -0.75 -2.62 -28.88
CA GLN A 137 -0.17 -3.95 -28.71
C GLN A 137 -1.23 -5.06 -28.54
N HIS A 138 -2.52 -4.70 -28.57
CA HIS A 138 -3.64 -5.60 -28.37
C HIS A 138 -3.54 -6.42 -27.08
N ILE A 139 -3.08 -5.80 -25.99
CA ILE A 139 -2.98 -6.44 -24.68
C ILE A 139 -4.35 -6.96 -24.25
N ARG A 140 -4.40 -8.23 -23.87
CA ARG A 140 -5.62 -8.93 -23.53
C ARG A 140 -5.90 -8.79 -22.04
N TYR A 141 -7.06 -8.24 -21.72
CA TYR A 141 -7.57 -8.25 -20.35
C TYR A 141 -8.14 -9.62 -20.02
N LEU A 142 -7.60 -10.26 -18.99
CA LEU A 142 -8.02 -11.59 -18.57
C LEU A 142 -9.32 -11.50 -17.79
N SER A 143 -10.19 -12.49 -17.98
CA SER A 143 -11.35 -12.69 -17.11
C SER A 143 -10.93 -13.12 -15.70
N PRO A 144 -11.78 -12.94 -14.67
CA PRO A 144 -11.48 -13.37 -13.31
C PRO A 144 -11.06 -14.85 -13.19
N GLY A 145 -11.70 -15.74 -13.95
CA GLY A 145 -11.35 -17.16 -13.97
C GLY A 145 -9.99 -17.45 -14.64
N GLU A 146 -9.58 -16.66 -15.64
CA GLU A 146 -8.25 -16.77 -16.23
C GLU A 146 -7.18 -16.22 -15.29
N ARG A 147 -7.43 -15.09 -14.62
CA ARG A 147 -6.53 -14.51 -13.62
C ARG A 147 -6.28 -15.42 -12.45
N ALA A 148 -7.30 -16.17 -12.02
CA ALA A 148 -7.16 -17.12 -10.91
C ALA A 148 -6.00 -18.10 -11.13
N LYS A 149 -5.74 -18.52 -12.38
CA LYS A 149 -4.58 -19.40 -12.71
C LYS A 149 -3.22 -18.77 -12.38
N HIS A 150 -3.16 -17.45 -12.25
CA HIS A 150 -1.96 -16.68 -11.91
C HIS A 150 -1.93 -16.25 -10.45
N SER A 151 -3.00 -16.49 -9.68
CA SER A 151 -3.08 -16.02 -8.31
C SER A 151 -2.15 -16.81 -7.39
N ILE A 152 -1.58 -16.10 -6.43
CA ILE A 152 -0.65 -16.60 -5.42
C ILE A 152 -1.27 -16.34 -4.05
N LEU A 153 -1.33 -17.39 -3.23
CA LEU A 153 -1.75 -17.27 -1.85
C LEU A 153 -0.52 -17.05 -0.96
N ILE A 154 -0.62 -16.12 -0.02
CA ILE A 154 0.35 -16.00 1.06
C ILE A 154 -0.23 -16.73 2.28
N ARG A 155 0.51 -17.73 2.75
CA ARG A 155 0.13 -18.58 3.88
C ARG A 155 1.37 -19.19 4.51
N ASP A 156 1.37 -19.42 5.82
CA ASP A 156 2.49 -20.06 6.53
C ASP A 156 3.83 -19.37 6.19
N GLN A 157 3.81 -18.04 6.08
CA GLN A 157 4.96 -17.20 5.73
C GLN A 157 5.54 -17.43 4.32
N ARG A 158 4.80 -18.12 3.45
CA ARG A 158 5.24 -18.53 2.11
C ARG A 158 4.26 -18.12 1.02
N PHE A 159 4.79 -17.99 -0.19
CA PHE A 159 4.01 -17.81 -1.42
C PHE A 159 3.70 -19.18 -2.02
N LEU A 160 2.41 -19.48 -2.15
CA LEU A 160 1.89 -20.74 -2.65
C LEU A 160 1.15 -20.55 -3.96
N GLN A 161 1.33 -21.49 -4.87
CA GLN A 161 0.50 -21.66 -6.06
C GLN A 161 0.05 -23.11 -6.11
N ASN A 162 -1.26 -23.32 -6.19
CA ASN A 162 -1.95 -24.59 -6.19
C ASN A 162 -1.65 -25.43 -4.93
N GLY A 163 -1.53 -24.76 -3.78
CA GLY A 163 -1.17 -25.37 -2.50
C GLY A 163 0.33 -25.64 -2.30
N GLU A 164 1.17 -25.41 -3.31
CA GLU A 164 2.60 -25.72 -3.26
C GLU A 164 3.47 -24.46 -3.30
N PRO A 165 4.65 -24.45 -2.66
CA PRO A 165 5.56 -23.32 -2.70
C PRO A 165 6.01 -22.97 -4.14
N ILE A 166 5.74 -21.75 -4.59
CA ILE A 166 6.08 -21.32 -5.96
C ILE A 166 7.58 -21.09 -6.12
N ASN A 167 8.09 -21.33 -7.34
CA ASN A 167 9.44 -20.95 -7.75
C ASN A 167 9.41 -20.19 -9.07
N THR A 168 10.00 -18.99 -9.10
CA THR A 168 10.08 -18.16 -10.31
C THR A 168 11.30 -18.47 -11.18
N SER A 169 12.16 -19.42 -10.79
CA SER A 169 13.40 -19.76 -11.52
C SER A 169 13.20 -20.13 -12.99
N GLY A 170 12.04 -20.70 -13.33
CA GLY A 170 11.65 -21.05 -14.70
C GLY A 170 10.96 -19.93 -15.47
N MET A 171 10.67 -18.79 -14.83
CA MET A 171 9.96 -17.67 -15.44
C MET A 171 10.93 -16.62 -15.99
N ILE A 172 10.43 -15.85 -16.95
CA ILE A 172 11.13 -14.70 -17.54
C ILE A 172 10.20 -13.50 -17.46
N SER A 173 10.74 -12.35 -17.06
CA SER A 173 10.01 -11.08 -17.07
C SER A 173 10.90 -9.95 -17.58
N HIS A 174 10.47 -9.30 -18.67
CA HIS A 174 11.25 -8.31 -19.42
C HIS A 174 12.72 -8.74 -19.55
N GLY A 175 12.95 -9.89 -20.20
CA GLY A 175 14.28 -10.47 -20.40
C GLY A 175 15.01 -11.04 -19.17
N LYS A 176 14.48 -10.88 -17.94
CA LYS A 176 15.14 -11.37 -16.71
C LYS A 176 14.69 -12.77 -16.35
N ARG A 177 15.62 -13.72 -16.41
CA ARG A 177 15.41 -15.08 -15.93
C ARG A 177 15.28 -15.12 -14.42
N GLY A 178 14.36 -15.95 -13.93
CA GLY A 178 14.11 -16.11 -12.50
C GLY A 178 13.15 -15.07 -11.91
N TYR A 179 12.64 -14.14 -12.72
CA TYR A 179 11.68 -13.13 -12.30
C TYR A 179 10.31 -13.39 -12.94
N ALA A 180 9.26 -13.14 -12.16
CA ALA A 180 7.89 -13.05 -12.64
C ALA A 180 7.44 -11.59 -12.57
N ALA A 181 6.59 -11.15 -13.50
CA ALA A 181 5.80 -9.95 -13.29
C ALA A 181 4.77 -10.20 -12.18
N PHE A 182 4.48 -9.19 -11.38
CA PHE A 182 3.42 -9.26 -10.39
C PHE A 182 2.50 -8.04 -10.39
N THR A 183 1.25 -8.26 -9.98
CA THR A 183 0.32 -7.22 -9.57
C THR A 183 -0.30 -7.57 -8.22
N LEU A 184 -0.51 -6.56 -7.38
CA LEU A 184 -1.23 -6.64 -6.11
C LEU A 184 -2.40 -5.66 -6.16
N ASN A 185 -3.63 -6.18 -6.17
CA ASN A 185 -4.82 -5.33 -6.26
C ASN A 185 -5.34 -4.87 -4.89
N ALA A 186 -6.39 -4.06 -4.88
CA ALA A 186 -6.97 -3.49 -3.66
C ALA A 186 -7.70 -4.53 -2.76
N ASN A 187 -8.02 -5.71 -3.28
CA ASN A 187 -8.53 -6.84 -2.49
C ASN A 187 -7.41 -7.69 -1.87
N GLY A 188 -6.13 -7.38 -2.16
CA GLY A 188 -4.98 -8.17 -1.72
C GLY A 188 -4.71 -9.40 -2.57
N GLU A 189 -5.33 -9.50 -3.75
CA GLU A 189 -5.03 -10.58 -4.68
C GLU A 189 -3.69 -10.29 -5.36
N LEU A 190 -2.74 -11.21 -5.15
CA LEU A 190 -1.41 -11.21 -5.75
C LEU A 190 -1.40 -12.13 -6.97
N TYR A 191 -1.03 -11.61 -8.13
CA TYR A 191 -0.91 -12.39 -9.36
C TYR A 191 0.53 -12.43 -9.84
N LEU A 192 1.06 -13.60 -10.20
CA LEU A 192 2.39 -13.80 -10.78
C LEU A 192 2.30 -14.45 -12.17
N PHE A 193 3.09 -13.95 -13.11
CA PHE A 193 3.12 -14.46 -14.48
C PHE A 193 4.46 -14.16 -15.17
N ALA A 194 4.78 -14.92 -16.22
CA ALA A 194 5.89 -14.59 -17.11
C ALA A 194 5.49 -13.39 -17.97
N HIS A 195 6.39 -12.43 -18.15
CA HIS A 195 6.14 -11.23 -18.95
C HIS A 195 7.06 -11.22 -20.17
N ASN A 196 6.53 -11.70 -21.30
CA ASN A 196 7.25 -11.89 -22.55
C ASN A 196 7.19 -10.65 -23.46
N GLU A 197 7.27 -9.46 -22.87
CA GLU A 197 7.29 -8.17 -23.60
C GLU A 197 6.10 -7.99 -24.55
N GLY A 198 4.91 -8.44 -24.14
CA GLY A 198 3.67 -8.32 -24.92
C GLY A 198 3.54 -9.29 -26.09
N VAL A 199 4.52 -10.18 -26.33
CA VAL A 199 4.49 -11.18 -27.42
C VAL A 199 3.31 -12.15 -27.29
N ASP A 200 2.90 -12.45 -26.07
CA ASP A 200 1.74 -13.27 -25.74
C ASP A 200 0.47 -12.44 -25.45
N HIS A 201 0.51 -11.14 -25.73
CA HIS A 201 -0.53 -10.15 -25.42
C HIS A 201 -0.89 -10.10 -23.93
N ILE A 202 0.04 -10.47 -23.04
CA ILE A 202 -0.13 -10.39 -21.59
C ILE A 202 0.84 -9.34 -21.02
N ALA A 203 0.29 -8.42 -20.23
CA ALA A 203 1.04 -7.43 -19.45
C ALA A 203 0.46 -7.31 -18.03
N HIS A 204 1.01 -6.41 -17.20
CA HIS A 204 0.47 -6.16 -15.86
C HIS A 204 -1.01 -5.78 -15.87
N SER A 205 -1.44 -4.99 -16.84
CA SER A 205 -2.85 -4.58 -17.01
C SER A 205 -3.78 -5.77 -17.33
N SER A 206 -3.26 -6.86 -17.90
CA SER A 206 -4.03 -8.09 -18.15
C SER A 206 -4.58 -8.71 -16.87
N MET A 207 -3.83 -8.63 -15.76
CA MET A 207 -4.21 -9.19 -14.46
C MET A 207 -5.23 -8.35 -13.69
N THR A 208 -5.60 -7.18 -14.21
CA THR A 208 -6.44 -6.19 -13.51
C THR A 208 -7.53 -5.62 -14.41
N ALA A 209 -7.61 -6.05 -15.67
CA ALA A 209 -8.37 -5.39 -16.73
C ALA A 209 -8.09 -3.87 -16.81
N GLY A 210 -6.83 -3.49 -16.63
CA GLY A 210 -6.39 -2.08 -16.64
C GLY A 210 -6.77 -1.29 -15.38
N SER A 211 -7.33 -1.94 -14.36
CA SER A 211 -7.73 -1.29 -13.12
C SER A 211 -6.55 -0.79 -12.30
N PRO A 212 -6.75 0.19 -11.41
CA PRO A 212 -5.73 0.57 -10.45
C PRO A 212 -5.29 -0.61 -9.55
N VAL A 213 -4.04 -0.59 -9.14
CA VAL A 213 -3.41 -1.62 -8.27
C VAL A 213 -2.71 -0.96 -7.10
N VAL A 214 -2.51 -1.67 -6.00
CA VAL A 214 -1.64 -1.18 -4.92
C VAL A 214 -0.19 -1.16 -5.36
N ALA A 215 0.21 -2.22 -6.05
CA ALA A 215 1.54 -2.34 -6.60
C ALA A 215 1.57 -3.21 -7.85
N ALA A 216 2.57 -2.97 -8.67
CA ALA A 216 2.96 -3.80 -9.79
C ALA A 216 4.48 -3.76 -9.88
N GLY A 217 5.10 -4.76 -10.51
CA GLY A 217 6.54 -4.83 -10.65
C GLY A 217 6.99 -6.21 -11.07
N GLU A 218 8.20 -6.59 -10.64
CA GLU A 218 8.67 -7.96 -10.76
C GLU A 218 9.08 -8.51 -9.41
N ILE A 219 8.97 -9.82 -9.28
CA ILE A 219 9.23 -10.54 -8.06
C ILE A 219 10.05 -11.80 -8.36
N LYS A 220 10.98 -12.11 -7.46
CA LYS A 220 11.73 -13.36 -7.46
C LYS A 220 11.39 -14.12 -6.19
N ILE A 221 10.95 -15.37 -6.37
CA ILE A 221 10.57 -16.27 -5.30
C ILE A 221 11.26 -17.61 -5.52
N GLU A 222 11.87 -18.15 -4.47
CA GLU A 222 12.49 -19.47 -4.50
C GLU A 222 11.89 -20.32 -3.38
N ASN A 223 11.23 -21.42 -3.76
CA ASN A 223 10.58 -22.35 -2.82
C ASN A 223 9.59 -21.65 -1.84
N GLY A 224 8.79 -20.74 -2.39
CA GLY A 224 7.83 -19.93 -1.63
C GLY A 224 8.44 -18.83 -0.77
N VAL A 225 9.75 -18.56 -0.86
CA VAL A 225 10.44 -17.51 -0.09
C VAL A 225 10.77 -16.32 -0.99
N LEU A 226 10.44 -15.10 -0.54
CA LEU A 226 10.78 -13.86 -1.24
C LEU A 226 12.29 -13.68 -1.35
N LYS A 227 12.79 -13.38 -2.55
CA LYS A 227 14.22 -13.10 -2.80
C LYS A 227 14.48 -11.73 -3.37
N ALA A 228 13.60 -11.23 -4.24
CA ALA A 228 13.73 -9.87 -4.75
C ALA A 228 12.39 -9.28 -5.18
N ILE A 229 12.29 -7.95 -5.13
CA ILE A 229 11.22 -7.16 -5.75
C ILE A 229 11.88 -6.05 -6.57
N THR A 230 11.35 -5.77 -7.76
CA THR A 230 11.79 -4.66 -8.62
C THR A 230 10.66 -3.67 -8.87
N THR A 231 11.02 -2.42 -9.18
CA THR A 231 10.06 -1.38 -9.63
C THR A 231 9.73 -1.47 -11.12
N HIS A 232 10.08 -2.56 -11.80
CA HIS A 232 9.92 -2.67 -13.25
C HIS A 232 8.55 -3.26 -13.59
N SER A 233 7.60 -2.44 -14.01
CA SER A 233 6.24 -2.90 -14.30
C SER A 233 5.71 -2.44 -15.66
N GLY A 234 6.59 -1.95 -16.54
CA GLY A 234 6.21 -1.18 -17.72
C GLY A 234 5.32 0.02 -17.36
N HIS A 235 4.03 -0.14 -17.61
CA HIS A 235 3.04 0.93 -17.65
C HIS A 235 2.58 1.50 -16.28
N TYR A 236 2.67 0.72 -15.20
CA TYR A 236 2.29 1.17 -13.85
C TYR A 236 3.35 2.03 -13.14
N ARG A 237 4.62 1.95 -13.56
CA ARG A 237 5.77 2.76 -13.08
C ARG A 237 5.77 2.94 -11.54
N PRO A 238 5.83 1.86 -10.74
CA PRO A 238 5.79 1.91 -9.28
C PRO A 238 6.96 2.73 -8.73
N SER A 239 6.68 3.53 -7.70
CA SER A 239 7.73 4.17 -6.92
C SER A 239 8.28 3.22 -5.86
N LEU A 240 9.42 3.58 -5.24
CA LEU A 240 9.95 2.82 -4.10
C LEU A 240 8.95 2.75 -2.94
N PHE A 241 8.05 3.72 -2.85
CA PHE A 241 6.98 3.72 -1.87
C PHE A 241 5.89 2.65 -2.14
N ASN A 242 5.59 2.36 -3.41
CA ASN A 242 4.71 1.25 -3.76
C ASN A 242 5.36 -0.10 -3.42
N VAL A 243 6.69 -0.19 -3.55
CA VAL A 243 7.44 -1.36 -3.08
C VAL A 243 7.38 -1.47 -1.55
N TYR A 244 7.52 -0.35 -0.82
CA TYR A 244 7.30 -0.34 0.63
C TYR A 244 5.91 -0.89 1.00
N ARG A 245 4.83 -0.44 0.35
CA ARG A 245 3.47 -0.96 0.58
C ARG A 245 3.34 -2.45 0.28
N THR A 246 4.06 -2.93 -0.74
CA THR A 246 4.13 -4.36 -1.05
C THR A 246 4.82 -5.13 0.07
N LEU A 247 5.97 -4.65 0.56
CA LEU A 247 6.72 -5.27 1.65
C LEU A 247 5.95 -5.23 2.97
N GLU A 248 5.26 -4.13 3.25
CA GLU A 248 4.37 -3.98 4.40
C GLU A 248 3.22 -5.00 4.32
N HIS A 249 2.57 -5.13 3.17
CA HIS A 249 1.52 -6.14 2.96
C HIS A 249 2.06 -7.57 3.18
N PHE A 250 3.24 -7.89 2.65
CA PHE A 250 3.87 -9.20 2.83
C PHE A 250 4.26 -9.45 4.29
N SER A 251 4.89 -8.47 4.96
CA SER A 251 5.26 -8.57 6.37
C SER A 251 4.04 -8.73 7.28
N HIS A 252 2.93 -8.03 7.00
CA HIS A 252 1.67 -8.20 7.73
C HIS A 252 1.06 -9.59 7.55
N ASN A 253 1.34 -10.24 6.42
CA ASN A 253 0.98 -11.64 6.17
C ASN A 253 2.12 -12.61 6.59
N ASN A 254 2.96 -12.17 7.55
CA ASN A 254 4.04 -12.93 8.17
C ASN A 254 5.15 -13.42 7.23
N VAL A 255 5.27 -12.88 6.03
CA VAL A 255 6.38 -13.21 5.13
C VAL A 255 7.68 -12.60 5.66
N ASP A 256 8.74 -13.41 5.77
CA ASP A 256 10.07 -12.90 6.08
C ASP A 256 10.67 -12.13 4.88
N ILE A 257 10.72 -10.80 5.01
CA ILE A 257 11.31 -9.90 4.01
C ILE A 257 12.82 -9.69 4.20
N SER A 258 13.43 -10.21 5.27
CA SER A 258 14.85 -9.97 5.59
C SER A 258 15.82 -10.63 4.62
N GLN A 259 15.38 -11.69 3.96
CA GLN A 259 16.17 -12.43 2.96
C GLN A 259 16.01 -11.87 1.54
N ALA A 260 15.25 -10.78 1.38
CA ALA A 260 14.95 -10.20 0.09
C ALA A 260 15.71 -8.89 -0.16
N VAL A 261 15.89 -8.57 -1.45
CA VAL A 261 16.40 -7.27 -1.90
C VAL A 261 15.37 -6.53 -2.75
N VAL A 262 15.32 -5.21 -2.60
CA VAL A 262 14.64 -4.31 -3.52
C VAL A 262 15.64 -3.86 -4.58
N VAL A 263 15.28 -4.04 -5.84
CA VAL A 263 16.09 -3.65 -6.99
C VAL A 263 15.47 -2.45 -7.69
N THR A 264 16.23 -1.36 -7.77
CA THR A 264 15.81 -0.12 -8.43
C THR A 264 16.73 0.24 -9.61
N PHE A 265 16.19 1.04 -10.54
CA PHE A 265 16.93 1.54 -11.69
C PHE A 265 17.98 2.59 -11.32
N THR A 266 17.68 3.39 -10.29
CA THR A 266 18.54 4.42 -9.73
C THR A 266 18.82 4.13 -8.26
N ASN A 267 19.91 4.69 -7.73
CA ASN A 267 20.21 4.56 -6.30
C ASN A 267 19.12 5.29 -5.51
N PRO A 268 18.36 4.60 -4.65
CA PRO A 268 17.28 5.24 -3.91
C PRO A 268 17.78 6.24 -2.86
N SER A 269 19.08 6.25 -2.55
CA SER A 269 19.75 7.21 -1.66
C SER A 269 19.04 7.33 -0.29
N LEU A 270 18.62 6.19 0.25
CA LEU A 270 17.94 6.11 1.54
C LEU A 270 18.89 6.49 2.68
N LYS A 271 18.43 7.36 3.58
CA LYS A 271 19.22 7.85 4.71
C LYS A 271 19.71 6.68 5.57
N ASN A 272 21.03 6.57 5.73
CA ASN A 272 21.71 5.49 6.47
C ASN A 272 21.45 4.06 5.95
N VAL A 273 21.05 3.91 4.68
CA VAL A 273 20.90 2.61 4.04
C VAL A 273 21.76 2.58 2.78
N GLU A 274 22.71 1.65 2.74
CA GLU A 274 23.55 1.46 1.58
C GLU A 274 22.85 0.61 0.53
N SER A 275 22.93 1.06 -0.72
CA SER A 275 22.50 0.31 -1.89
C SER A 275 23.72 -0.16 -2.69
N LYS A 276 23.78 -1.45 -2.98
CA LYS A 276 24.86 -2.05 -3.78
C LYS A 276 24.56 -1.91 -5.26
N ALA A 277 25.46 -1.30 -6.02
CA ALA A 277 25.38 -1.32 -7.47
C ALA A 277 25.64 -2.75 -7.99
N VAL A 278 24.74 -3.25 -8.82
CA VAL A 278 24.84 -4.57 -9.46
C VAL A 278 24.62 -4.44 -10.96
N THR A 279 25.31 -5.25 -11.75
CA THR A 279 25.06 -5.34 -13.19
C THR A 279 24.01 -6.41 -13.44
N MET A 280 22.86 -6.01 -13.94
CA MET A 280 21.82 -6.91 -14.43
C MET A 280 21.81 -6.89 -15.95
N TRP A 281 21.54 -8.04 -16.55
CA TRP A 281 21.48 -8.17 -18.00
C TRP A 281 20.03 -8.05 -18.50
N VAL A 282 19.69 -6.96 -19.20
CA VAL A 282 18.37 -6.72 -19.83
C VAL A 282 18.42 -5.61 -20.90
N PRO A 283 18.18 -5.84 -22.21
CA PRO A 283 18.82 -6.84 -23.09
C PRO A 283 20.35 -6.65 -23.23
N GLY A 284 20.95 -5.75 -22.45
CA GLY A 284 22.38 -5.55 -22.28
C GLY A 284 22.74 -5.31 -20.81
N PRO A 285 24.04 -5.15 -20.47
CA PRO A 285 24.45 -4.87 -19.11
C PRO A 285 23.96 -3.50 -18.67
N ALA A 286 23.13 -3.47 -17.63
CA ALA A 286 22.63 -2.24 -17.02
C ALA A 286 22.93 -2.24 -15.52
N VAL A 287 23.37 -1.11 -15.00
CA VAL A 287 23.56 -0.93 -13.56
C VAL A 287 22.19 -0.78 -12.90
N ARG A 288 21.97 -1.55 -11.85
CA ARG A 288 20.83 -1.50 -10.93
C ARG A 288 21.35 -1.40 -9.51
N PHE A 289 20.46 -1.08 -8.58
CA PHE A 289 20.81 -0.91 -7.17
C PHE A 289 20.01 -1.88 -6.32
N GLU A 290 20.71 -2.78 -5.65
CA GLU A 290 20.14 -3.70 -4.67
C GLU A 290 20.19 -3.07 -3.28
N THR A 291 19.04 -3.03 -2.62
CA THR A 291 18.91 -2.56 -1.23
C THR A 291 18.21 -3.65 -0.42
N PRO A 292 18.70 -4.06 0.76
CA PRO A 292 18.01 -5.05 1.59
C PRO A 292 16.57 -4.62 1.88
N ALA A 293 15.60 -5.49 1.65
CA ALA A 293 14.18 -5.14 1.70
C ALA A 293 13.71 -4.76 3.11
N ASP A 294 14.21 -5.43 4.15
CA ASP A 294 13.93 -5.05 5.54
C ASP A 294 14.48 -3.66 5.90
N LYS A 295 15.59 -3.24 5.28
CA LYS A 295 16.15 -1.90 5.46
C LYS A 295 15.34 -0.85 4.72
N VAL A 296 14.87 -1.13 3.50
CA VAL A 296 13.91 -0.26 2.80
C VAL A 296 12.67 -0.06 3.67
N TYR A 297 12.07 -1.17 4.13
CA TYR A 297 10.88 -1.16 4.99
C TYR A 297 11.10 -0.32 6.25
N LYS A 298 12.11 -0.64 7.06
CA LYS A 298 12.42 0.08 8.31
C LYS A 298 12.86 1.53 8.10
N SER A 299 13.55 1.84 7.00
CA SER A 299 14.04 3.20 6.74
C SER A 299 12.92 4.16 6.40
N ILE A 300 11.94 3.72 5.60
CA ILE A 300 10.77 4.53 5.28
C ILE A 300 9.94 4.73 6.53
N ASP A 301 9.66 3.66 7.27
CA ASP A 301 8.94 3.74 8.56
C ASP A 301 9.63 4.70 9.55
N LYS A 302 10.95 4.58 9.70
CA LYS A 302 11.75 5.51 10.53
C LYS A 302 11.70 6.96 10.04
N ILE A 303 11.72 7.20 8.72
CA ILE A 303 11.57 8.57 8.17
C ILE A 303 10.21 9.14 8.58
N LEU A 304 9.15 8.33 8.52
CA LEU A 304 7.81 8.75 8.97
C LEU A 304 7.82 9.08 10.47
N ASP A 305 8.35 8.19 11.29
CA ASP A 305 8.44 8.35 12.75
C ASP A 305 9.27 9.58 13.16
N GLU A 306 10.46 9.78 12.58
CA GLU A 306 11.33 10.92 12.88
C GLU A 306 10.61 12.25 12.57
N ASN A 307 9.90 12.31 11.43
CA ASN A 307 9.14 13.50 11.07
C ASN A 307 7.94 13.73 11.99
N ILE A 308 7.18 12.68 12.33
CA ILE A 308 6.08 12.75 13.32
C ILE A 308 6.61 13.21 14.69
N GLN A 309 7.76 12.68 15.15
CA GLN A 309 8.40 13.08 16.40
C GLN A 309 8.92 14.52 16.37
N SER A 310 9.51 14.96 15.25
CA SER A 310 9.97 16.35 15.10
C SER A 310 8.81 17.33 15.18
N ILE A 311 7.74 17.04 14.42
CA ILE A 311 6.47 17.78 14.51
C ILE A 311 6.03 17.82 15.97
N ASN A 312 5.91 16.68 16.65
CA ASN A 312 5.52 16.57 18.06
C ASN A 312 6.38 17.40 19.03
N LYS A 313 7.69 17.45 18.82
CA LYS A 313 8.63 18.22 19.63
C LYS A 313 8.38 19.71 19.45
N ASP A 314 8.17 20.18 18.23
CA ASP A 314 7.84 21.57 17.98
C ASP A 314 6.48 21.95 18.59
N ILE A 315 5.46 21.07 18.55
CA ILE A 315 4.19 21.27 19.28
C ILE A 315 4.46 21.49 20.77
N THR A 316 5.30 20.63 21.36
CA THR A 316 5.57 20.60 22.80
C THR A 316 6.38 21.81 23.24
N GLN A 317 7.43 22.15 22.50
CA GLN A 317 8.24 23.36 22.76
C GLN A 317 7.37 24.61 22.69
N TYR A 318 6.47 24.66 21.73
CA TYR A 318 5.57 25.78 21.57
C TYR A 318 4.59 25.92 22.75
N ARG A 319 3.98 24.80 23.18
CA ARG A 319 3.18 24.73 24.42
C ARG A 319 3.94 25.21 25.65
N SER A 320 5.19 24.78 25.81
CA SER A 320 6.04 25.19 26.94
C SER A 320 6.49 26.66 26.87
N GLY A 321 6.50 27.25 25.67
CA GLY A 321 6.89 28.63 25.39
C GLY A 321 5.79 29.66 25.69
N MET A 322 4.63 29.24 26.18
CA MET A 322 3.46 30.08 26.50
C MET A 322 3.69 31.06 27.68
N VAL A 323 4.92 31.30 28.15
CA VAL A 323 5.19 32.26 29.23
C VAL A 323 6.40 33.15 28.91
N THR A 324 6.34 33.91 27.82
CA THR A 324 7.28 35.02 27.59
C THR A 324 6.86 36.26 28.40
N SER A 325 7.12 36.22 29.70
CA SER A 325 6.87 37.33 30.65
C SER A 325 7.53 38.65 30.24
N ILE A 326 8.66 38.60 29.52
CA ILE A 326 9.49 39.77 29.20
C ILE A 326 8.92 40.60 28.04
N TYR A 327 8.24 39.97 27.07
CA TYR A 327 7.64 40.67 25.93
C TYR A 327 6.29 41.30 26.28
N LYS A 328 5.51 40.67 27.18
CA LYS A 328 4.32 41.30 27.78
C LYS A 328 4.67 42.60 28.53
N ILE A 329 5.86 42.67 29.13
CA ILE A 329 6.36 43.89 29.79
C ILE A 329 6.69 44.97 28.76
N LYS A 330 7.39 44.63 27.66
CA LYS A 330 7.67 45.58 26.56
C LYS A 330 6.38 46.14 25.92
N ASP A 331 5.40 45.29 25.69
CA ASP A 331 4.11 45.67 25.11
C ASP A 331 3.31 46.59 26.02
N LYS A 332 3.29 46.30 27.32
CA LYS A 332 2.64 47.16 28.31
C LYS A 332 3.31 48.54 28.43
N VAL A 333 4.62 48.62 28.19
CA VAL A 333 5.39 49.88 28.17
C VAL A 333 5.19 50.66 26.86
N LEU A 334 4.96 49.97 25.73
CA LEU A 334 4.81 50.57 24.40
C LEU A 334 3.34 50.73 23.94
N GLY A 335 2.36 50.30 24.75
CA GLY A 335 0.94 50.29 24.38
C GLY A 335 0.59 49.32 23.24
N SER A 336 1.44 48.32 23.00
CA SER A 336 1.30 47.34 21.92
C SER A 336 0.52 46.12 22.40
N THR A 337 -0.38 45.57 21.57
CA THR A 337 -1.10 44.31 21.82
C THR A 337 -0.46 43.11 21.11
N LEU A 338 0.65 43.33 20.38
CA LEU A 338 1.23 42.37 19.44
C LEU A 338 1.58 41.02 20.08
N THR A 339 2.18 41.02 21.27
CA THR A 339 2.53 39.81 22.03
C THR A 339 1.28 39.08 22.47
N GLU A 340 0.24 39.80 22.89
CA GLU A 340 -1.03 39.18 23.30
C GLU A 340 -1.73 38.53 22.10
N ASP A 341 -1.78 39.20 20.96
CA ASP A 341 -2.43 38.70 19.75
C ASP A 341 -1.64 37.54 19.12
N ARG A 342 -0.30 37.60 19.12
CA ARG A 342 0.54 36.45 18.76
C ARG A 342 0.39 35.29 19.72
N THR A 343 0.16 35.54 21.01
CA THR A 343 -0.14 34.48 22.00
C THR A 343 -1.51 33.82 21.72
N LYS A 344 -2.49 34.55 21.17
CA LYS A 344 -3.78 33.98 20.76
C LYS A 344 -3.64 33.09 19.53
N VAL A 345 -2.97 33.57 18.47
CA VAL A 345 -2.61 32.75 17.29
C VAL A 345 -1.85 31.51 17.74
N ALA A 346 -1.02 31.66 18.77
CA ALA A 346 -0.29 30.56 19.34
C ALA A 346 -1.10 29.51 20.04
N SER A 347 -1.94 29.93 20.98
CA SER A 347 -2.81 29.01 21.70
C SER A 347 -3.75 28.27 20.75
N ASP A 348 -4.25 28.93 19.71
CA ASP A 348 -5.10 28.32 18.69
C ASP A 348 -4.34 27.27 17.86
N PHE A 349 -3.15 27.63 17.35
CA PHE A 349 -2.30 26.70 16.61
C PHE A 349 -1.90 25.48 17.46
N VAL A 350 -1.56 25.68 18.74
CA VAL A 350 -1.30 24.60 19.69
C VAL A 350 -2.50 23.66 19.80
N THR A 351 -3.70 24.22 19.94
CA THR A 351 -4.93 23.48 20.21
C THR A 351 -5.27 22.60 19.02
N LYS A 352 -5.36 23.21 17.83
CA LYS A 352 -5.52 22.52 16.55
C LYS A 352 -4.41 21.51 16.31
N LEU A 353 -3.19 21.91 16.70
CA LEU A 353 -1.97 21.12 16.83
C LEU A 353 -2.19 19.73 17.44
N THR A 354 -2.74 19.76 18.65
CA THR A 354 -2.99 18.57 19.45
C THR A 354 -4.25 17.82 19.07
N GLU A 355 -5.32 18.51 18.65
CA GLU A 355 -6.49 17.84 18.05
C GLU A 355 -6.07 17.03 16.83
N PHE A 356 -5.16 17.59 16.03
CA PHE A 356 -4.53 16.92 14.91
C PHE A 356 -3.68 15.73 15.37
N LYS A 357 -2.81 15.91 16.37
CA LYS A 357 -1.98 14.83 16.95
C LYS A 357 -2.81 13.66 17.48
N GLN A 358 -3.93 13.92 18.16
CA GLN A 358 -4.79 12.86 18.70
C GLN A 358 -5.44 12.00 17.62
N LYS A 359 -5.48 12.49 16.37
CA LYS A 359 -5.95 11.75 15.20
C LYS A 359 -4.82 10.99 14.49
N LEU A 360 -3.56 11.20 14.89
CA LEU A 360 -2.43 10.42 14.39
C LEU A 360 -2.36 9.09 15.15
N HIS A 361 -2.59 7.99 14.45
CA HIS A 361 -2.34 6.63 14.96
C HIS A 361 -0.98 6.11 14.46
N SER A 362 -0.43 5.06 15.07
CA SER A 362 0.88 4.50 14.64
C SER A 362 0.84 3.83 13.27
N ASP A 363 -0.36 3.53 12.78
CA ASP A 363 -0.57 2.71 11.58
C ASP A 363 -1.08 3.56 10.41
N LEU A 364 -0.64 4.83 10.32
CA LEU A 364 -1.11 5.76 9.32
C LEU A 364 -0.80 5.26 7.90
N THR A 365 -1.85 5.19 7.08
CA THR A 365 -1.70 4.91 5.66
C THR A 365 -0.99 6.07 4.98
N SER A 366 -0.57 5.91 3.74
CA SER A 366 0.08 6.97 2.95
C SER A 366 -0.87 8.10 2.68
N VAL A 367 -2.16 7.76 2.67
CA VAL A 367 -3.24 8.69 2.50
C VAL A 367 -3.47 9.47 3.76
N GLU A 368 -3.67 8.77 4.86
CA GLU A 368 -3.81 9.45 6.12
C GLU A 368 -2.57 10.25 6.43
N LEU A 369 -1.38 9.78 6.04
CA LEU A 369 -0.12 10.49 6.13
C LEU A 369 -0.05 11.69 5.18
N ASN A 370 -0.44 11.60 3.92
CA ASN A 370 -0.35 12.73 2.98
C ASN A 370 -1.50 13.73 3.15
N ASP A 371 -2.70 13.31 3.57
CA ASP A 371 -3.75 14.17 4.10
C ASP A 371 -3.38 14.74 5.45
N THR A 372 -2.67 13.99 6.29
CA THR A 372 -2.02 14.51 7.49
C THR A 372 -1.04 15.59 7.09
N ILE A 373 -0.10 15.34 6.18
CA ILE A 373 0.90 16.29 5.70
C ILE A 373 0.22 17.52 5.09
N LYS A 374 -0.82 17.35 4.26
CA LYS A 374 -1.56 18.46 3.65
C LYS A 374 -2.36 19.24 4.67
N SER A 375 -3.15 18.57 5.51
CA SER A 375 -3.95 19.22 6.56
C SER A 375 -3.05 19.91 7.58
N LEU A 376 -1.91 19.32 7.90
CA LEU A 376 -0.88 19.91 8.73
C LEU A 376 -0.23 21.12 8.03
N ASN A 377 0.10 21.02 6.74
CA ASN A 377 0.65 22.12 5.96
C ASN A 377 -0.35 23.29 5.83
N THR A 378 -1.63 23.01 5.59
CA THR A 378 -2.71 24.00 5.59
C THR A 378 -2.83 24.63 6.97
N LEU A 379 -2.88 23.82 8.03
CA LEU A 379 -2.94 24.31 9.40
C LEU A 379 -1.76 25.23 9.72
N ILE A 380 -0.54 24.85 9.34
CA ILE A 380 0.67 25.65 9.54
C ILE A 380 0.60 26.95 8.72
N THR A 381 0.19 26.86 7.44
CA THR A 381 0.13 28.02 6.53
C THR A 381 -0.91 29.03 7.00
N ASP A 382 -2.12 28.59 7.35
CA ASP A 382 -3.19 29.46 7.84
C ASP A 382 -2.76 30.23 9.10
N HIS A 383 -2.05 29.57 10.02
CA HIS A 383 -1.60 30.20 11.26
C HIS A 383 -0.36 31.07 11.06
N GLU A 384 0.51 30.74 10.10
CA GLU A 384 1.63 31.59 9.67
C GLU A 384 1.13 32.90 9.06
N GLU A 385 0.15 32.83 8.15
CA GLU A 385 -0.47 34.00 7.53
C GLU A 385 -1.12 34.90 8.58
N ARG A 386 -1.85 34.32 9.54
CA ARG A 386 -2.42 35.06 10.68
C ARG A 386 -1.35 35.71 11.55
N ASN A 387 -0.19 35.07 11.77
CA ASN A 387 0.92 35.67 12.51
C ASN A 387 1.59 36.82 11.73
N LYS A 388 1.79 36.64 10.42
CA LYS A 388 2.37 37.66 9.52
C LYS A 388 1.47 38.89 9.40
N ALA A 389 0.16 38.71 9.41
CA ALA A 389 -0.81 39.81 9.44
C ALA A 389 -0.69 40.69 10.71
N LEU A 390 -0.13 40.17 11.80
CA LEU A 390 0.13 40.93 13.03
C LEU A 390 1.47 41.70 12.96
N ALA A 391 2.53 41.03 12.49
CA ALA A 391 3.83 41.61 12.18
C ALA A 391 4.71 40.58 11.45
N GLU A 392 5.70 41.01 10.68
CA GLU A 392 6.69 40.09 10.10
C GLU A 392 7.71 39.57 11.13
N GLY A 393 8.17 38.33 10.93
CA GLY A 393 9.28 37.75 11.68
C GLY A 393 9.01 37.44 13.16
N GLY A 394 10.08 37.10 13.89
CA GLY A 394 10.03 36.76 15.31
C GLY A 394 9.86 35.26 15.59
N ARG A 395 9.83 34.90 16.87
CA ARG A 395 9.99 33.49 17.32
C ARG A 395 8.89 32.55 16.81
N LEU A 396 7.66 33.04 16.67
CA LEU A 396 6.55 32.25 16.14
C LEU A 396 6.71 32.01 14.64
N ASP A 397 7.09 33.05 13.90
CA ASP A 397 7.37 32.95 12.46
C ASP A 397 8.48 31.92 12.15
N SER A 398 9.60 31.97 12.90
CA SER A 398 10.67 30.98 12.80
C SER A 398 10.21 29.55 13.09
N LYS A 399 9.18 29.36 13.93
CA LYS A 399 8.62 28.04 14.22
C LYS A 399 7.77 27.53 13.06
N PHE A 400 6.93 28.37 12.45
CA PHE A 400 6.20 27.98 11.25
C PHE A 400 7.13 27.59 10.10
N CYS A 401 8.24 28.32 9.90
CA CYS A 401 9.25 27.94 8.92
C CYS A 401 9.85 26.56 9.20
N ALA A 402 10.27 26.27 10.44
CA ALA A 402 10.83 24.96 10.79
C ALA A 402 9.82 23.82 10.57
N PHE A 403 8.54 24.02 10.90
CA PHE A 403 7.49 23.05 10.62
C PHE A 403 7.32 22.79 9.11
N LYS A 404 7.34 23.83 8.27
CA LYS A 404 7.26 23.70 6.82
C LYS A 404 8.49 23.00 6.23
N GLU A 405 9.68 23.29 6.75
CA GLU A 405 10.92 22.61 6.35
C GLU A 405 10.85 21.11 6.65
N HIS A 406 10.37 20.70 7.84
CA HIS A 406 10.18 19.29 8.15
C HIS A 406 9.14 18.61 7.24
N LEU A 407 8.04 19.29 6.92
CA LEU A 407 7.06 18.76 5.96
C LEU A 407 7.61 18.65 4.55
N LEU A 408 8.40 19.63 4.10
CA LEU A 408 9.06 19.61 2.80
C LEU A 408 10.14 18.54 2.75
N GLN A 409 10.86 18.30 3.84
CA GLN A 409 11.83 17.22 3.94
C GLN A 409 11.13 15.86 3.87
N LEU A 410 10.06 15.66 4.66
CA LEU A 410 9.23 14.45 4.57
C LEU A 410 8.68 14.26 3.16
N HIS A 411 8.17 15.32 2.54
CA HIS A 411 7.66 15.28 1.17
C HIS A 411 8.77 15.02 0.14
N SER A 412 9.97 15.61 0.29
CA SER A 412 11.09 15.48 -0.64
C SER A 412 11.78 14.12 -0.53
N GLU A 413 11.97 13.61 0.69
CA GLU A 413 12.38 12.22 0.93
C GLU A 413 11.30 11.29 0.35
N TYR A 414 10.01 11.60 0.48
CA TYR A 414 8.91 10.83 -0.09
C TYR A 414 8.71 10.93 -1.62
N THR A 415 9.04 12.06 -2.25
CA THR A 415 8.76 12.38 -3.68
C THR A 415 10.01 12.42 -4.56
N GLY A 416 11.15 12.87 -4.04
CA GLY A 416 12.44 12.83 -4.72
C GLY A 416 12.89 11.40 -5.06
N MET A 417 12.40 10.41 -4.32
CA MET A 417 12.55 8.98 -4.62
C MET A 417 11.74 8.51 -5.85
N ALA A 418 10.79 9.31 -6.36
CA ALA A 418 10.01 9.04 -7.57
C ALA A 418 10.43 9.91 -8.77
N GLU A 419 10.89 11.15 -8.54
CA GLU A 419 11.35 12.05 -9.61
C GLU A 419 12.69 11.63 -10.21
N GLN A 420 13.58 11.02 -9.44
CA GLN A 420 14.83 10.45 -9.98
C GLN A 420 14.60 9.26 -10.95
N MET A 421 13.39 8.67 -10.97
CA MET A 421 13.00 7.61 -11.91
C MET A 421 12.34 8.14 -13.20
N LYS A 422 11.85 9.39 -13.21
CA LYS A 422 11.36 10.05 -14.45
C LYS A 422 12.50 10.47 -15.39
N LEU A 423 13.72 10.59 -14.87
CA LEU A 423 14.85 11.09 -15.66
C LEU A 423 15.43 10.09 -16.66
N ARG A 424 14.94 8.84 -16.73
CA ARG A 424 15.36 7.84 -17.72
C ARG A 424 14.22 6.85 -18.02
N SER A 425 13.25 7.27 -18.81
CA SER A 425 12.55 6.40 -19.76
C SER A 425 13.37 6.30 -21.04
#